data_AF-A0A6N8XRT5-F1
#
_entry.id   AF-A0A6N8XRT5-F1
#
_cell.length_a   1.000
_cell.length_b   1.000
_cell.length_c   1.000
_cell.angle_alpha   90.00
_cell.angle_beta   90.00
_cell.angle_gamma   90.00
#
_symmetry.space_group_name_H-M   'P 1'
#
loop_
_entity.id
_entity.type
_entity.pdbx_description
1 polymer ?
#
loop_
_entity_poly.entity_id
_entity_poly.type
_entity_poly.pdbx_seq_one_letter_code
_entity_poly.pdbx_strand_id
1 'polypeptide(L)'
;MPDTAIATAPAETPPPMHPMDPRRGESLTPMFGAFLCWLLHLEPMTSPAITGIAIAGDSVLAATTDSPFFDAHLGSVEDFERNLRDWGEACGADGATVEGLVARMRRAGR
;
A
#
# COMPACT_ATOMS: atom_id res chain seq x y z
N MET A 1 -57.36 15.97 1.76
CA MET A 1 -56.50 14.78 1.53
C MET A 1 -55.06 15.26 1.52
N PRO A 2 -54.13 14.66 2.28
CA PRO A 2 -52.78 15.19 2.44
C PRO A 2 -51.84 14.70 1.32
N ASP A 3 -51.16 15.62 0.67
CA ASP A 3 -50.02 15.34 -0.22
C ASP A 3 -48.83 14.87 0.63
N THR A 4 -48.43 13.62 0.43
CA THR A 4 -47.27 13.04 1.10
C THR A 4 -46.04 13.27 0.22
N ALA A 5 -45.26 14.30 0.51
CA ALA A 5 -43.96 14.50 -0.12
C ALA A 5 -42.98 13.46 0.43
N ILE A 6 -42.57 12.52 -0.41
CA ILE A 6 -41.49 11.58 -0.14
C ILE A 6 -40.18 12.38 -0.17
N ALA A 7 -39.55 12.54 0.99
CA ALA A 7 -38.19 13.06 1.09
C ALA A 7 -37.22 12.00 0.58
N THR A 8 -36.82 12.11 -0.68
CA THR A 8 -35.72 11.35 -1.27
C THR A 8 -34.43 11.70 -0.52
N ALA A 9 -33.81 10.69 0.12
CA ALA A 9 -32.51 10.85 0.75
C ALA A 9 -31.47 11.34 -0.27
N PRO A 10 -30.53 12.24 0.12
CA PRO A 10 -29.48 12.66 -0.79
C PRO A 10 -28.61 11.46 -1.15
N ALA A 11 -28.38 11.28 -2.45
CA ALA A 11 -27.48 10.29 -3.00
C ALA A 11 -26.13 10.35 -2.27
N GLU A 12 -25.65 9.19 -1.84
CA GLU A 12 -24.32 9.00 -1.27
C GLU A 12 -23.29 9.49 -2.29
N THR A 13 -22.76 10.69 -2.08
CA THR A 13 -21.66 11.22 -2.86
C THR A 13 -20.46 10.29 -2.62
N PRO A 14 -19.90 9.63 -3.65
CA PRO A 14 -18.66 8.90 -3.48
C PRO A 14 -17.60 9.86 -2.93
N PRO A 15 -16.73 9.41 -2.00
CA PRO A 15 -15.72 10.28 -1.43
C PRO A 15 -14.90 10.90 -2.56
N PRO A 16 -14.50 12.18 -2.44
CA PRO A 16 -13.69 12.81 -3.48
C PRO A 16 -12.41 11.98 -3.64
N MET A 17 -12.30 11.29 -4.78
CA MET A 17 -11.00 10.79 -5.21
C MET A 17 -10.14 12.04 -5.43
N HIS A 18 -9.27 12.34 -4.47
CA HIS A 18 -8.24 13.34 -4.66
C HIS A 18 -7.53 13.01 -5.97
N PRO A 19 -7.42 13.96 -6.92
CA PRO A 19 -6.69 13.71 -8.15
C PRO A 19 -5.26 13.36 -7.74
N MET A 20 -4.89 12.09 -7.87
CA MET A 20 -3.50 11.68 -7.77
C MET A 20 -2.76 12.42 -8.87
N ASP A 21 -1.90 13.36 -8.48
CA ASP A 21 -1.01 14.03 -9.43
C ASP A 21 -0.11 12.94 -10.06
N PRO A 22 -0.21 12.68 -11.37
CA PRO A 22 0.54 11.61 -12.01
C PRO A 22 2.06 11.84 -11.90
N ARG A 23 2.52 13.07 -11.66
CA ARG A 23 3.93 13.41 -11.43
C ARG A 23 4.42 13.11 -10.01
N ARG A 24 3.50 12.96 -9.05
CA ARG A 24 3.83 12.58 -7.66
C ARG A 24 4.00 11.07 -7.47
N GLY A 25 3.64 10.26 -8.47
CA GLY A 25 3.68 8.80 -8.43
C GLY A 25 4.72 8.13 -9.34
N GLU A 26 5.54 8.90 -10.07
CA GLU A 26 6.49 8.36 -11.06
C GLU A 26 7.56 7.43 -10.47
N SER A 27 7.74 7.41 -9.14
CA SER A 27 8.70 6.55 -8.44
C SER A 27 8.12 5.25 -7.89
N LEU A 28 6.79 5.06 -7.89
CA LEU A 28 6.17 3.88 -7.29
C LEU A 28 6.04 2.76 -8.32
N THR A 29 6.96 1.81 -8.28
CA THR A 29 6.87 0.62 -9.13
C THR A 29 5.59 -0.17 -8.77
N PRO A 30 4.98 -0.89 -9.73
CA PRO A 30 3.85 -1.78 -9.45
C PRO A 30 4.13 -2.77 -8.31
N MET A 31 5.40 -3.15 -8.15
CA MET A 31 5.89 -4.01 -7.08
C MET A 31 5.86 -3.33 -5.70
N PHE A 32 6.23 -2.05 -5.61
CA PHE A 32 6.08 -1.29 -4.37
C PHE A 32 4.59 -1.13 -4.00
N GLY A 33 3.71 -0.91 -4.98
CA GLY A 33 2.27 -0.88 -4.74
C GLY A 33 1.75 -2.19 -4.14
N ALA A 34 2.14 -3.33 -4.71
CA ALA A 34 1.79 -4.66 -4.18
C ALA A 34 2.30 -4.86 -2.74
N PHE A 35 3.54 -4.45 -2.48
CA PHE A 35 4.14 -4.50 -1.14
C PHE A 35 3.38 -3.61 -0.15
N LEU A 36 3.02 -2.40 -0.54
CA LEU A 36 2.30 -1.47 0.30
C LEU A 36 0.91 -2.01 0.65
N CYS A 37 0.20 -2.60 -0.31
CA CYS A 37 -1.06 -3.30 -0.07
C CYS A 37 -0.90 -4.43 0.94
N TRP A 38 0.14 -5.26 0.79
CA TRP A 38 0.45 -6.31 1.77
C TRP A 38 0.72 -5.73 3.17
N LEU A 39 1.53 -4.67 3.26
CA LEU A 39 1.93 -4.04 4.53
C LEU A 39 0.75 -3.40 5.27
N LEU A 40 -0.21 -2.89 4.52
CA LEU A 40 -1.45 -2.29 5.00
C LEU A 40 -2.60 -3.30 5.18
N HIS A 41 -2.39 -4.59 4.89
CA HIS A 41 -3.42 -5.63 4.92
C HIS A 41 -4.63 -5.30 4.02
N LEU A 42 -4.37 -4.73 2.85
CA LEU A 42 -5.37 -4.47 1.82
C LEU A 42 -5.47 -5.66 0.85
N GLU A 43 -6.54 -5.70 0.06
CA GLU A 43 -6.68 -6.72 -0.98
C GLU A 43 -5.50 -6.70 -1.95
N PRO A 44 -5.03 -7.87 -2.42
CA PRO A 44 -3.87 -7.93 -3.29
C PRO A 44 -4.15 -7.28 -4.65
N MET A 45 -3.28 -6.35 -5.06
CA MET A 45 -3.39 -5.63 -6.34
C MET A 45 -2.64 -6.29 -7.50
N THR A 46 -2.01 -7.44 -7.28
CA THR A 46 -1.13 -8.11 -8.26
C THR A 46 -1.37 -9.62 -8.35
N SER A 47 -1.03 -10.19 -9.50
CA SER A 47 -0.98 -11.64 -9.74
C SER A 47 0.40 -11.99 -10.31
N PRO A 48 1.22 -12.81 -9.63
CA PRO A 48 0.95 -13.40 -8.32
C PRO A 48 0.96 -12.37 -7.18
N ALA A 49 0.13 -12.62 -6.16
CA ALA A 49 0.00 -11.73 -5.01
C ALA A 49 1.13 -11.99 -4.00
N ILE A 50 1.63 -10.94 -3.35
CA ILE A 50 2.55 -11.08 -2.21
C ILE A 50 1.77 -11.68 -1.03
N THR A 51 2.26 -12.79 -0.50
CA THR A 51 1.69 -13.50 0.65
C THR A 51 2.53 -13.30 1.92
N GLY A 52 3.82 -13.00 1.76
CA GLY A 52 4.71 -12.67 2.85
C GLY A 52 5.94 -11.91 2.37
N ILE A 53 6.62 -11.23 3.29
CA ILE A 53 7.96 -10.68 3.05
C ILE A 53 8.95 -11.17 4.12
N ALA A 54 10.23 -11.22 3.75
CA ALA A 54 11.33 -11.46 4.65
C ALA A 54 12.46 -10.48 4.33
N ILE A 55 13.27 -10.13 5.35
CA ILE A 55 14.49 -9.35 5.15
C ILE A 55 15.69 -10.27 5.31
N ALA A 56 16.52 -10.32 4.27
CA ALA A 56 17.79 -11.05 4.27
C ALA A 56 18.93 -10.06 4.00
N GLY A 57 19.67 -9.68 5.04
CA GLY A 57 20.68 -8.63 4.93
C GLY A 57 20.07 -7.28 4.59
N ASP A 58 20.45 -6.72 3.43
CA ASP A 58 19.92 -5.46 2.90
C ASP A 58 18.72 -5.63 1.97
N SER A 59 18.27 -6.87 1.75
CA SER A 59 17.34 -7.20 0.68
C SER A 59 15.96 -7.55 1.23
N VAL A 60 14.93 -7.07 0.54
CA VAL A 60 13.53 -7.42 0.77
C VAL A 60 13.18 -8.56 -0.19
N LEU A 61 12.78 -9.69 0.38
CA LEU A 61 12.34 -10.88 -0.33
C LEU A 61 10.85 -11.08 -0.13
N ALA A 62 10.15 -11.60 -1.15
CA ALA A 62 8.73 -11.90 -1.07
C ALA A 62 8.43 -13.38 -1.33
N ALA A 63 7.52 -13.92 -0.52
CA ALA A 63 6.72 -15.07 -0.88
C ALA A 63 5.49 -14.59 -1.65
N THR A 64 5.11 -15.33 -2.67
CA THR A 64 3.95 -15.04 -3.51
C THR A 64 2.96 -16.21 -3.51
N THR A 65 1.81 -16.04 -4.16
CA THR A 65 0.86 -17.14 -4.38
C THR A 65 1.44 -18.26 -5.24
N ASP A 66 2.41 -17.96 -6.10
CA ASP A 66 3.00 -18.92 -7.03
C ASP A 66 4.25 -19.59 -6.43
N SER A 67 4.96 -18.91 -5.52
CA SER A 67 6.13 -19.44 -4.81
C SER A 67 6.13 -19.02 -3.34
N PRO A 68 6.00 -19.96 -2.39
CA PRO A 68 6.01 -19.66 -0.95
C PRO A 68 7.44 -19.53 -0.36
N PHE A 69 8.49 -19.57 -1.17
CA PHE A 69 9.87 -19.78 -0.71
C PHE A 69 10.72 -18.51 -0.46
N PHE A 70 10.12 -17.31 -0.47
CA PHE A 70 10.84 -16.03 -0.31
C PHE A 70 12.02 -15.87 -1.29
N ASP A 71 11.80 -16.24 -2.53
CA ASP A 71 12.80 -16.21 -3.61
C ASP A 71 12.66 -14.96 -4.51
N ALA A 72 11.52 -14.28 -4.47
CA ALA A 72 11.30 -13.06 -5.24
C ALA A 72 12.02 -11.87 -4.58
N HIS A 73 13.14 -11.45 -5.17
CA HIS A 73 13.84 -10.23 -4.75
C HIS A 73 13.04 -8.99 -5.16
N LEU A 74 12.58 -8.23 -4.17
CA LEU A 74 11.80 -7.01 -4.39
C LEU A 74 12.67 -5.76 -4.51
N GLY A 75 13.85 -5.76 -3.89
CA GLY A 75 14.77 -4.62 -3.86
C GLY A 75 15.47 -4.49 -2.52
N SER A 76 16.11 -3.33 -2.29
CA SER A 76 16.82 -3.06 -1.05
C SER A 76 15.89 -2.50 0.04
N VAL A 77 16.24 -2.72 1.30
CA VAL A 77 15.56 -2.14 2.47
C VAL A 77 15.59 -0.62 2.40
N GLU A 78 16.72 -0.03 1.97
CA GLU A 78 16.86 1.42 1.83
C GLU A 78 15.87 1.99 0.81
N ASP A 79 15.73 1.33 -0.34
CA ASP A 79 14.78 1.76 -1.38
C ASP A 79 13.34 1.70 -0.89
N PHE A 80 12.97 0.64 -0.19
CA PHE A 80 11.62 0.49 0.33
C PHE A 80 11.29 1.48 1.44
N GLU A 81 12.25 1.81 2.30
CA GLU A 81 12.07 2.87 3.29
C GLU A 81 11.92 4.24 2.67
N ARG A 82 12.74 4.56 1.67
CA ARG A 82 12.62 5.80 0.91
C ARG A 82 11.25 5.89 0.26
N ASN A 83 10.83 4.83 -0.45
CA ASN A 83 9.53 4.79 -1.11
C ASN A 83 8.35 4.90 -0.11
N LEU A 84 8.45 4.32 1.10
CA LEU A 84 7.45 4.47 2.16
C LEU A 84 7.35 5.93 2.65
N ARG A 85 8.48 6.61 2.78
CA ARG A 85 8.52 8.03 3.17
C ARG A 85 7.98 8.93 2.07
N ASP A 86 8.41 8.70 0.83
CA ASP A 86 7.92 9.42 -0.35
C ASP A 86 6.41 9.23 -0.54
N TRP A 87 5.91 8.00 -0.37
CA TRP A 87 4.48 7.70 -0.37
C TRP A 87 3.75 8.44 0.75
N GLY A 88 4.31 8.42 1.96
CA GLY A 88 3.75 9.11 3.11
C GLY A 88 3.62 10.62 2.89
N GLU A 89 4.66 11.25 2.35
CA GLU A 89 4.64 12.66 1.97
C GLU A 89 3.61 12.95 0.88
N ALA A 90 3.58 12.13 -0.18
CA ALA A 90 2.68 12.30 -1.31
C ALA A 90 1.19 12.18 -0.91
N CYS A 91 0.90 11.27 0.03
CA CYS A 91 -0.45 11.01 0.52
C CYS A 91 -0.83 11.84 1.76
N GLY A 92 0.09 12.64 2.31
CA GLY A 92 -0.14 13.39 3.55
C GLY A 92 -0.36 12.49 4.76
N ALA A 93 0.23 11.29 4.76
CA ALA A 93 0.22 10.40 5.92
C ALA A 93 1.04 11.01 7.05
N ASP A 94 0.61 10.78 8.30
CA ASP A 94 1.36 11.26 9.45
C ASP A 94 2.70 10.50 9.58
N GLY A 95 3.73 11.18 10.10
CA GLY A 95 5.06 10.59 10.21
C GLY A 95 5.13 9.36 11.12
N ALA A 96 4.26 9.26 12.12
CA ALA A 96 4.22 8.09 13.01
C ALA A 96 3.66 6.85 12.28
N THR A 97 2.70 7.03 11.38
CA THR A 97 2.17 6.00 10.50
C THR A 97 3.26 5.50 9.57
N VAL A 98 4.00 6.39 8.89
CA VAL A 98 5.09 6.03 8.00
C VAL A 98 6.19 5.26 8.74
N GLU A 99 6.66 5.75 9.88
CA GLU A 99 7.68 5.07 10.68
C GLU A 99 7.17 3.75 11.27
N GLY A 100 5.87 3.66 11.57
CA GLY A 100 5.22 2.41 11.96
C GLY A 100 5.24 1.35 10.85
N LEU A 101 5.04 1.76 9.60
CA LEU A 101 5.14 0.89 8.42
C LEU A 101 6.58 0.44 8.16
N VAL A 102 7.56 1.36 8.25
CA VAL A 102 8.99 1.02 8.17
C VAL A 102 9.37 0.01 9.27
N ALA A 103 8.94 0.26 10.51
CA ALA A 103 9.20 -0.65 11.62
C ALA A 103 8.51 -2.01 11.46
N ARG A 104 7.34 -2.07 10.81
CA ARG A 104 6.66 -3.33 10.48
C ARG A 104 7.45 -4.10 9.42
N MET A 105 7.87 -3.45 8.34
CA MET A 105 8.72 -4.05 7.31
C MET A 105 10.00 -4.62 7.94
N ARG A 106 10.72 -3.86 8.77
CA ARG A 106 11.95 -4.29 9.46
C ARG A 106 11.79 -5.46 10.43
N ARG A 107 10.56 -5.71 10.89
CA ARG A 107 10.21 -6.84 11.77
C ARG A 107 9.72 -8.05 10.98
N ALA A 108 9.34 -7.88 9.71
CA ALA A 108 8.89 -8.98 8.89
C ALA A 108 10.06 -9.92 8.58
N GLY A 109 9.85 -11.22 8.80
CA GLY A 109 10.88 -12.26 8.64
C GLY A 109 11.79 -12.48 9.86
N ARG A 110 11.47 -11.93 11.04
CA ARG A 110 12.07 -12.33 12.31
C ARG A 110 11.24 -13.40 13.03
#